data_AF-A0A2T0LZ95-F1
#
_entry.id   AF-A0A2T0LZ95-F1
#
_cell.length_a   1.000
_cell.length_b   1.000
_cell.length_c   1.000
_cell.angle_alpha   90.00
_cell.angle_beta   90.00
_cell.angle_gamma   90.00
#
_symmetry.space_group_name_H-M   'P 1'
#
loop_
_entity.id
_entity.type
_entity.pdbx_description
1 polymer ?
#
loop_
_entity_poly.entity_id
_entity_poly.type
_entity_poly.pdbx_seq_one_letter_code
_entity_poly.pdbx_strand_id
1 'polypeptide(L)'
;MSLGEERELVPLGAGFDFEKRGYNRAQVDDHLERLDADLKMLMSDRDAAIEQAGDLARQLESARIEIDDLRGQVERLAQPPTTIEGLSERLQRMLRLAQDEASDTKARAEAEAGHIRAKAESDASAMRARYEQLLTELAERRKEMEAEHRKVLADARAEAEEITSKAEQERRRLDEESEQRRTKIEEDFEIAMATRRNEAMRALAEQEAASKAEAERRVREASEEAASIRAEVKDEQEKAKADIERRHRESVEDANRRKQNSISEANARVAEASDEANRRVREATEKAKRMVDDATARVQELRKLRSQIADQVHAARTMLAEATSVLEDENGDDEGDESAVAWPENESATEETRSERAKAAAGTKPTRE
;
A
#
# COMPACT_ATOMS: atom_id res chain seq x y z
N MET A 1 -62.83 56.69 124.58
CA MET A 1 -63.87 56.74 123.54
C MET A 1 -65.16 56.23 124.13
N SER A 2 -66.19 57.06 124.08
CA SER A 2 -67.62 56.81 124.26
C SER A 2 -68.06 55.54 125.00
N LEU A 3 -68.19 55.62 126.33
CA LEU A 3 -69.20 54.84 127.05
C LEU A 3 -70.49 55.67 126.97
N GLY A 4 -71.11 55.63 125.79
CA GLY A 4 -72.40 56.25 125.53
C GLY A 4 -73.46 55.43 126.24
N GLU A 5 -74.13 56.08 127.18
CA GLU A 5 -75.29 55.62 127.92
C GLU A 5 -76.44 55.29 126.97
N GLU A 6 -76.51 54.06 126.47
CA GLU A 6 -77.79 53.44 126.18
C GLU A 6 -78.25 52.81 127.49
N ARG A 7 -78.88 53.64 128.33
CA ARG A 7 -79.79 53.13 129.35
C ARG A 7 -80.89 52.41 128.59
N GLU A 8 -80.68 51.11 128.39
CA GLU A 8 -81.67 50.18 127.90
C GLU A 8 -82.80 50.20 128.94
N LEU A 9 -83.73 51.12 128.69
CA LEU A 9 -84.99 51.23 129.40
C LEU A 9 -85.63 49.86 129.23
N VAL A 10 -85.64 49.07 130.31
CA VAL A 10 -86.43 47.84 130.39
C VAL A 10 -87.78 48.16 129.75
N PRO A 11 -88.17 47.49 128.66
CA PRO A 11 -89.39 47.83 127.96
C PRO A 11 -90.53 47.57 128.94
N LEU A 12 -91.06 48.64 129.53
CA LEU A 12 -92.28 48.60 130.32
C LEU A 12 -93.38 48.27 129.31
N GLY A 13 -93.63 46.97 129.15
CA GLY A 13 -94.64 46.42 128.27
C GLY A 13 -95.96 47.16 128.50
N ALA A 14 -96.70 47.39 127.41
CA ALA A 14 -98.01 48.03 127.45
C ALA A 14 -98.83 47.46 128.61
N GLY A 15 -99.33 48.35 129.50
CA GLY A 15 -99.96 47.96 130.75
C GLY A 15 -101.10 46.95 130.57
N PHE A 16 -101.42 46.21 131.63
CA PHE A 16 -102.43 45.15 131.57
C PHE A 16 -103.83 45.68 131.22
N ASP A 17 -104.56 44.93 130.40
CA ASP A 17 -105.96 45.21 130.07
C ASP A 17 -106.87 45.02 131.31
N PHE A 18 -107.99 45.74 131.40
CA PHE A 18 -108.93 45.67 132.54
C PHE A 18 -110.21 44.86 132.23
N GLU A 19 -110.56 43.88 133.08
CA GLU A 19 -111.80 43.09 132.97
C GLU A 19 -112.71 43.26 134.20
N LYS A 20 -113.87 43.91 133.99
CA LYS A 20 -114.93 44.32 134.95
C LYS A 20 -114.47 45.09 136.19
N ARG A 21 -113.60 44.50 137.02
CA ARG A 21 -113.21 44.96 138.35
C ARG A 21 -111.72 44.69 138.68
N GLY A 22 -110.84 44.65 137.68
CA GLY A 22 -109.39 44.51 137.89
C GLY A 22 -108.60 44.30 136.60
N TYR A 23 -107.29 44.18 136.71
CA TYR A 23 -106.42 43.79 135.60
C TYR A 23 -106.67 42.35 135.17
N ASN A 24 -106.47 42.06 133.88
CA ASN A 24 -106.56 40.72 133.34
C ASN A 24 -105.51 39.84 133.99
N ARG A 25 -105.97 38.90 134.82
CA ARG A 25 -105.12 38.01 135.60
C ARG A 25 -104.17 37.20 134.72
N ALA A 26 -104.62 36.73 133.54
CA ALA A 26 -103.78 35.96 132.65
C ALA A 26 -102.59 36.77 132.11
N GLN A 27 -102.81 38.06 131.78
CA GLN A 27 -101.72 38.93 131.32
C GLN A 27 -100.73 39.28 132.43
N VAL A 28 -101.21 39.42 133.68
CA VAL A 28 -100.35 39.66 134.85
C VAL A 28 -99.51 38.43 135.16
N ASP A 29 -100.12 37.25 135.18
CA ASP A 29 -99.41 35.99 135.42
C ASP A 29 -98.33 35.76 134.34
N ASP A 30 -98.64 35.96 133.05
CA ASP A 30 -97.67 35.89 131.95
C ASP A 30 -96.50 36.88 132.12
N HIS A 31 -96.76 38.10 132.61
CA HIS A 31 -95.71 39.10 132.81
C HIS A 31 -94.84 38.80 134.03
N LEU A 32 -95.43 38.31 135.12
CA LEU A 32 -94.67 37.84 136.28
C LEU A 32 -93.80 36.64 135.91
N GLU A 33 -94.30 35.70 135.09
CA GLU A 33 -93.51 34.59 134.58
C GLU A 33 -92.33 35.08 133.71
N ARG A 34 -92.53 36.12 132.87
CA ARG A 34 -91.43 36.75 132.13
C ARG A 34 -90.42 37.43 133.04
N LEU A 35 -90.86 38.21 134.03
CA LEU A 35 -89.97 38.86 134.99
C LEU A 35 -89.17 37.86 135.82
N ASP A 36 -89.79 36.76 136.24
CA ASP A 36 -89.11 35.68 136.94
C ASP A 36 -88.08 34.98 136.03
N ALA A 37 -88.37 34.84 134.73
CA ALA A 37 -87.42 34.34 133.75
C ALA A 37 -86.24 35.31 133.55
N ASP A 38 -86.51 36.60 133.42
CA ASP A 38 -85.50 37.65 133.25
C ASP A 38 -84.60 37.77 134.50
N LEU A 39 -85.18 37.70 135.70
CA LEU A 39 -84.41 37.70 136.95
C LEU A 39 -83.52 36.47 137.06
N LYS A 40 -83.99 35.28 136.66
CA LYS A 40 -83.17 34.07 136.62
C LYS A 40 -82.03 34.21 135.61
N MET A 41 -82.28 34.82 134.46
CA MET A 41 -81.26 35.09 133.45
C MET A 41 -80.21 36.07 133.98
N LEU A 42 -80.61 37.19 134.57
CA LEU A 42 -79.71 38.17 135.17
C LEU A 42 -78.89 37.59 136.33
N MET A 43 -79.49 36.72 137.15
CA MET A 43 -78.75 36.01 138.20
C MET A 43 -77.70 35.07 137.60
N SER A 44 -78.05 34.32 136.56
CA SER A 44 -77.12 33.47 135.81
C SER A 44 -75.98 34.29 135.20
N ASP A 45 -76.29 35.43 134.58
CA ASP A 45 -75.29 36.30 133.95
C ASP A 45 -74.38 36.95 135.00
N ARG A 46 -74.93 37.38 136.14
CA ARG A 46 -74.14 37.87 137.28
C ARG A 46 -73.20 36.80 137.80
N ASP A 47 -73.71 35.58 138.01
CA ASP A 47 -72.91 34.49 138.57
C ASP A 47 -71.80 34.07 137.59
N ALA A 48 -72.08 34.05 136.28
CA ALA A 48 -71.08 33.84 135.24
C ALA A 48 -70.03 34.97 135.20
N ALA A 49 -70.44 36.23 135.36
CA ALA A 49 -69.52 37.36 135.42
C ALA A 49 -68.62 37.32 136.67
N ILE A 50 -69.16 36.90 137.83
CA ILE A 50 -68.38 36.71 139.06
C ILE A 50 -67.34 35.59 138.88
N GLU A 51 -67.72 34.49 138.24
CA GLU A 51 -66.79 33.40 137.93
C GLU A 51 -65.68 33.85 136.98
N GLN A 52 -66.03 34.54 135.89
CA GLN A 52 -65.05 35.11 134.95
C GLN A 52 -64.11 36.13 135.62
N ALA A 53 -64.64 36.99 136.50
CA ALA A 53 -63.81 37.93 137.26
C ALA A 53 -62.86 37.20 138.22
N GLY A 54 -63.31 36.11 138.85
CA GLY A 54 -62.47 35.24 139.66
C GLY A 54 -61.36 34.55 138.87
N ASP A 55 -61.65 34.08 137.65
CA ASP A 55 -60.66 33.47 136.76
C ASP A 55 -59.61 34.47 136.29
N LEU A 56 -60.03 35.65 135.86
CA LEU A 56 -59.12 36.72 135.45
C LEU A 56 -58.24 37.17 136.61
N ALA A 57 -58.78 37.28 137.82
CA ALA A 57 -57.98 37.59 139.01
C ALA A 57 -56.89 36.54 139.27
N ARG A 58 -57.21 35.25 139.10
CA ARG A 58 -56.24 34.14 139.23
C ARG A 58 -55.15 34.21 138.15
N GLN A 59 -55.52 34.45 136.89
CA GLN A 59 -54.54 34.59 135.80
C GLN A 59 -53.63 35.79 136.01
N LEU A 60 -54.18 36.91 136.47
CA LEU A 60 -53.42 38.13 136.73
C LEU A 60 -52.42 37.91 137.86
N GLU A 61 -52.82 37.21 138.93
CA GLU A 61 -51.90 36.88 140.02
C GLU A 61 -50.81 35.90 139.57
N SER A 62 -51.15 34.88 138.77
CA SER A 62 -50.15 33.98 138.18
C SER A 62 -49.14 34.74 137.31
N ALA A 63 -49.60 35.66 136.46
CA ALA A 63 -48.72 36.46 135.63
C ALA A 63 -47.87 37.44 136.46
N ARG A 64 -48.39 37.98 137.56
CA ARG A 64 -47.62 38.83 138.50
C ARG A 64 -46.49 38.04 139.14
N ILE A 65 -46.77 36.84 139.65
CA ILE A 65 -45.76 35.95 140.23
C ILE A 65 -44.68 35.64 139.19
N GLU A 66 -45.07 35.28 137.96
CA GLU A 66 -44.11 35.00 136.88
C GLU A 66 -43.24 36.22 136.53
N ILE A 67 -43.84 37.42 136.46
CA ILE A 67 -43.11 38.66 136.23
C ILE A 67 -42.11 38.94 137.35
N ASP A 68 -42.50 38.75 138.61
CA ASP A 68 -41.62 38.98 139.76
C ASP A 68 -40.48 37.94 139.81
N ASP A 69 -40.76 36.68 139.47
CA ASP A 69 -39.75 35.63 139.33
C ASP A 69 -38.76 35.96 138.20
N LEU A 70 -39.25 36.37 137.02
CA LEU A 70 -38.41 36.79 135.90
C LEU A 70 -37.58 38.03 136.24
N ARG A 71 -38.16 39.01 136.93
CA ARG A 71 -37.43 40.20 137.42
C ARG A 71 -36.35 39.81 138.41
N GLY A 72 -36.64 38.92 139.35
CA GLY A 72 -35.64 38.40 140.29
C GLY A 72 -34.50 37.65 139.59
N GLN A 73 -34.80 36.87 138.55
CA GLN A 73 -33.78 36.23 137.71
C GLN A 73 -32.92 37.25 136.96
N VAL A 74 -33.54 38.27 136.35
CA VAL A 74 -32.83 39.34 135.64
C VAL A 74 -31.91 40.11 136.59
N GLU A 75 -32.39 40.48 137.77
CA GLU A 75 -31.58 41.19 138.77
C GLU A 75 -30.36 40.35 139.20
N ARG A 76 -30.54 39.04 139.45
CA ARG A 76 -29.42 38.12 139.75
C ARG A 76 -28.41 38.02 138.61
N LEU A 77 -28.86 38.09 137.36
CA LEU A 77 -27.99 38.03 136.17
C LEU A 77 -27.32 39.38 135.84
N ALA A 78 -27.95 40.50 136.23
CA ALA A 78 -27.44 41.85 135.98
C ALA A 78 -26.36 42.27 137.00
N GLN A 79 -26.41 41.75 138.22
CA GLN A 79 -25.38 41.98 139.23
C GLN A 79 -24.07 41.24 138.90
N PRO A 80 -22.90 41.81 139.23
CA PRO A 80 -21.62 41.13 139.07
C PRO A 80 -21.60 39.84 139.90
N PRO A 81 -21.13 38.70 139.35
CA PRO A 81 -21.27 37.41 140.01
C PRO A 81 -20.37 37.34 141.25
N THR A 82 -20.97 37.52 142.41
CA THR A 82 -20.31 37.38 143.72
C THR A 82 -20.53 35.99 144.31
N THR A 83 -21.34 35.14 143.67
CA THR A 83 -21.65 33.75 144.08
C THR A 83 -21.31 32.74 142.98
N ILE A 84 -20.90 31.52 143.39
CA ILE A 84 -20.49 30.43 142.48
C ILE A 84 -21.66 29.93 141.61
N GLU A 85 -22.88 29.93 142.15
CA GLU A 85 -24.08 29.51 141.45
C GLU A 85 -24.44 30.45 140.28
N GLY A 86 -24.37 31.78 140.48
CA GLY A 86 -24.62 32.76 139.41
C GLY A 86 -23.57 32.73 138.30
N LEU A 87 -22.32 32.38 138.63
CA LEU A 87 -21.28 32.12 137.63
C LEU A 87 -21.59 30.88 136.79
N SER A 88 -22.06 29.80 137.43
CA SER A 88 -22.41 28.54 136.74
C SER A 88 -23.62 28.67 135.81
N GLU A 89 -24.67 29.40 136.23
CA GLU A 89 -25.87 29.63 135.41
C GLU A 89 -25.56 30.49 134.17
N ARG A 90 -24.73 31.54 134.34
CA ARG A 90 -24.29 32.37 133.22
C ARG A 90 -23.40 31.61 132.25
N LEU A 91 -22.48 30.77 132.74
CA LEU A 91 -21.64 29.90 131.90
C LEU A 91 -22.49 28.90 131.12
N GLN A 92 -23.50 28.28 131.74
CA GLN A 92 -24.42 27.37 131.05
C GLN A 92 -25.22 28.08 129.96
N ARG A 93 -25.73 29.29 130.21
CA ARG A 93 -26.43 30.09 129.19
C ARG A 93 -25.49 30.54 128.07
N MET A 94 -24.26 30.94 128.39
CA MET A 94 -23.25 31.31 127.40
C MET A 94 -22.84 30.11 126.53
N LEU A 95 -22.67 28.93 127.12
CA LEU A 95 -22.40 27.69 126.38
C LEU A 95 -23.57 27.31 125.48
N ARG A 96 -24.81 27.45 125.96
CA ARG A 96 -26.01 27.21 125.14
C ARG A 96 -26.10 28.18 123.97
N LEU A 97 -25.89 29.48 124.19
CA LEU A 97 -25.84 30.48 123.12
C LEU A 97 -24.71 30.22 122.13
N ALA A 98 -23.52 29.81 122.60
CA ALA A 98 -22.41 29.46 121.72
C ALA A 98 -22.71 28.19 120.90
N GLN A 99 -23.40 27.21 121.48
CA GLN A 99 -23.85 26.01 120.77
C GLN A 99 -24.93 26.35 119.74
N ASP A 100 -25.88 27.21 120.09
CA ASP A 100 -26.91 27.69 119.17
C ASP A 100 -26.27 28.47 118.01
N GLU A 101 -25.36 29.41 118.27
CA GLU A 101 -24.60 30.14 117.25
C GLU A 101 -23.73 29.21 116.37
N ALA A 102 -23.10 28.19 116.97
CA ALA A 102 -22.35 27.18 116.22
C ALA A 102 -23.27 26.35 115.30
N SER A 103 -24.49 26.04 115.75
CA SER A 103 -25.49 25.34 114.94
C SER A 103 -26.01 26.21 113.80
N ASP A 104 -26.24 27.50 114.05
CA ASP A 104 -26.68 28.46 113.05
C ASP A 104 -25.61 28.72 111.99
N THR A 105 -24.35 28.90 112.40
CA THR A 105 -23.22 29.07 111.46
C THR A 105 -23.03 27.82 110.61
N LYS A 106 -23.15 26.62 111.18
CA LYS A 106 -23.11 25.37 110.43
C LYS A 106 -24.27 25.26 109.44
N ALA A 107 -25.50 25.59 109.86
CA ALA A 107 -26.68 25.56 108.99
C ALA A 107 -26.55 26.54 107.82
N ARG A 108 -26.03 27.76 108.06
CA ARG A 108 -25.74 28.73 106.99
C ARG A 108 -24.67 28.22 106.03
N ALA A 109 -23.56 27.67 106.55
CA ALA A 109 -22.49 27.11 105.72
C ALA A 109 -22.96 25.91 104.88
N GLU A 110 -23.82 25.04 105.43
CA GLU A 110 -24.41 23.92 104.69
C GLU A 110 -25.39 24.39 103.62
N ALA A 111 -26.19 25.41 103.89
CA ALA A 111 -27.08 26.03 102.91
C ALA A 111 -26.28 26.68 101.77
N GLU A 112 -25.25 27.46 102.09
CA GLU A 112 -24.36 28.08 101.10
C GLU A 112 -23.63 27.03 100.26
N ALA A 113 -23.10 25.97 100.89
CA ALA A 113 -22.47 24.86 100.18
C ALA A 113 -23.48 24.13 99.26
N GLY A 114 -24.73 23.97 99.71
CA GLY A 114 -25.82 23.43 98.91
C GLY A 114 -26.10 24.30 97.68
N HIS A 115 -26.19 25.63 97.85
CA HIS A 115 -26.39 26.56 96.75
C HIS A 115 -25.23 26.56 95.75
N ILE A 116 -23.98 26.51 96.22
CA ILE A 116 -22.80 26.43 95.35
C ILE A 116 -22.81 25.14 94.54
N ARG A 117 -23.09 23.99 95.17
CA ARG A 117 -23.18 22.69 94.48
C ARG A 117 -24.30 22.68 93.45
N ALA A 118 -25.50 23.12 93.82
CA ALA A 118 -26.65 23.17 92.91
C ALA A 118 -26.37 24.08 91.70
N LYS A 119 -25.72 25.23 91.90
CA LYS A 119 -25.30 26.11 90.81
C LYS A 119 -24.25 25.45 89.91
N ALA A 120 -23.22 24.84 90.50
CA ALA A 120 -22.17 24.16 89.74
C ALA A 120 -22.72 22.97 88.92
N GLU A 121 -23.66 22.22 89.48
CA GLU A 121 -24.35 21.13 88.78
C GLU A 121 -25.23 21.63 87.64
N SER A 122 -26.00 22.70 87.87
CA SER A 122 -26.78 23.38 86.84
C SER A 122 -25.89 23.85 85.69
N ASP A 123 -24.80 24.57 86.00
CA ASP A 123 -23.87 25.09 85.00
C ASP A 123 -23.19 23.95 84.22
N ALA A 124 -22.76 22.87 84.91
CA ALA A 124 -22.19 21.70 84.27
C ALA A 124 -23.20 20.99 83.35
N SER A 125 -24.46 20.87 83.76
CA SER A 125 -25.53 20.28 82.94
C SER A 125 -25.82 21.13 81.70
N ALA A 126 -25.86 22.46 81.86
CA ALA A 126 -26.07 23.40 80.75
C ALA A 126 -24.91 23.33 79.75
N MET A 127 -23.66 23.24 80.22
CA MET A 127 -22.50 23.07 79.35
C MET A 127 -22.53 21.74 78.60
N ARG A 128 -22.87 20.63 79.27
CA ARG A 128 -23.01 19.31 78.62
C ARG A 128 -24.07 19.33 77.54
N ALA A 129 -25.25 19.90 77.82
CA ALA A 129 -26.33 20.01 76.84
C ALA A 129 -25.90 20.83 75.60
N ARG A 130 -25.18 21.94 75.80
CA ARG A 130 -24.63 22.74 74.70
C ARG A 130 -23.60 21.97 73.86
N TYR A 131 -22.70 21.22 74.50
CA TYR A 131 -21.73 20.40 73.77
C TYR A 131 -22.39 19.26 73.00
N GLU A 132 -23.40 18.63 73.57
CA GLU A 132 -24.17 17.60 72.89
C GLU A 132 -24.87 18.17 71.64
N GLN A 133 -25.50 19.34 71.76
CA GLN A 133 -26.09 20.05 70.61
C GLN A 133 -25.05 20.37 69.52
N LEU A 134 -23.89 20.91 69.90
CA LEU A 134 -22.81 21.20 68.95
C LEU A 134 -22.27 19.94 68.28
N LEU A 135 -22.15 18.83 69.01
CA LEU A 135 -21.72 17.56 68.44
C LEU A 135 -22.74 17.01 67.45
N THR A 136 -24.04 17.13 67.75
CA THR A 136 -25.11 16.74 66.82
C THR A 136 -25.10 17.58 65.55
N GLU A 137 -24.96 18.91 65.67
CA GLU A 137 -24.89 19.83 64.53
C GLU A 137 -23.66 19.55 63.66
N LEU A 138 -22.49 19.32 64.27
CA LEU A 138 -21.28 18.96 63.53
C LEU A 138 -21.41 17.60 62.83
N ALA A 139 -22.08 16.63 63.46
CA ALA A 139 -22.32 15.32 62.86
C ALA A 139 -23.27 15.43 61.65
N GLU A 140 -24.34 16.22 61.76
CA GLU A 140 -25.27 16.51 60.67
C GLU A 140 -24.57 17.25 59.53
N ARG A 141 -23.83 18.32 59.85
CA ARG A 141 -23.08 19.09 58.85
C ARG A 141 -22.06 18.23 58.12
N ARG A 142 -21.36 17.34 58.84
CA ARG A 142 -20.44 16.39 58.23
C ARG A 142 -21.16 15.43 57.29
N LYS A 143 -22.32 14.90 57.68
CA LYS A 143 -23.12 14.00 56.83
C LYS A 143 -23.61 14.69 55.57
N GLU A 144 -24.07 15.94 55.66
CA GLU A 144 -24.44 16.76 54.50
C GLU A 144 -23.26 16.98 53.56
N MET A 145 -22.12 17.43 54.09
CA MET A 145 -20.91 17.65 53.30
C MET A 145 -20.42 16.37 52.63
N GLU A 146 -20.47 15.22 53.31
CA GLU A 146 -20.13 13.93 52.72
C GLU A 146 -21.12 13.52 51.61
N ALA A 147 -22.41 13.80 51.77
CA ALA A 147 -23.42 13.53 50.75
C ALA A 147 -23.26 14.43 49.52
N GLU A 148 -23.04 15.73 49.72
CA GLU A 148 -22.74 16.70 48.65
C GLU A 148 -21.46 16.31 47.92
N HIS A 149 -20.38 16.00 48.65
CA HIS A 149 -19.12 15.58 48.05
C HIS A 149 -19.28 14.28 47.23
N ARG A 150 -20.00 13.28 47.76
CA ARG A 150 -20.30 12.05 47.01
C ARG A 150 -21.09 12.34 45.74
N LYS A 151 -22.07 13.25 45.81
CA LYS A 151 -22.86 13.66 44.65
C LYS A 151 -21.99 14.34 43.60
N VAL A 152 -21.18 15.34 43.99
CA VAL A 152 -20.25 16.02 43.07
C VAL A 152 -19.28 15.05 42.44
N LEU A 153 -18.73 14.09 43.20
CA LEU A 153 -17.85 13.07 42.64
C LEU A 153 -18.58 12.11 41.69
N ALA A 154 -19.83 11.75 41.98
CA ALA A 154 -20.64 10.90 41.10
C ALA A 154 -20.97 11.65 39.79
N ASP A 155 -21.39 12.90 39.89
CA ASP A 155 -21.72 13.75 38.75
C ASP A 155 -20.47 13.99 37.87
N ALA A 156 -19.33 14.32 38.48
CA ALA A 156 -18.07 14.51 37.76
C ALA A 156 -17.57 13.22 37.08
N ARG A 157 -17.79 12.04 37.70
CA ARG A 157 -17.47 10.74 37.08
C ARG A 157 -18.39 10.45 35.90
N ALA A 158 -19.70 10.67 36.06
CA ALA A 158 -20.67 10.47 34.99
C ALA A 158 -20.38 11.40 33.79
N GLU A 159 -20.05 12.67 34.05
CA GLU A 159 -19.67 13.62 32.99
C GLU A 159 -18.35 13.20 32.30
N ALA A 160 -17.35 12.75 33.06
CA ALA A 160 -16.11 12.23 32.48
C ALA A 160 -16.35 10.97 31.61
N GLU A 161 -17.21 10.05 32.05
CA GLU A 161 -17.62 8.87 31.29
C GLU A 161 -18.37 9.26 30.01
N GLU A 162 -19.25 10.26 30.07
CA GLU A 162 -19.98 10.76 28.90
C GLU A 162 -19.03 11.42 27.88
N ILE A 163 -18.11 12.27 28.35
CA ILE A 163 -17.10 12.92 27.49
C ILE A 163 -16.20 11.88 26.84
N THR A 164 -15.69 10.91 27.60
CA THR A 164 -14.82 9.85 27.07
C THR A 164 -15.56 8.95 26.09
N SER A 165 -16.81 8.57 26.37
CA SER A 165 -17.64 7.79 25.45
C SER A 165 -17.91 8.54 24.14
N LYS A 166 -18.27 9.83 24.20
CA LYS A 166 -18.46 10.66 23.00
C LYS A 166 -17.17 10.80 22.20
N ALA A 167 -16.04 11.06 22.86
CA ALA A 167 -14.75 11.17 22.21
C ALA A 167 -14.34 9.86 21.53
N GLU A 168 -14.59 8.70 22.14
CA GLU A 168 -14.34 7.40 21.53
C GLU A 168 -15.24 7.12 20.33
N GLN A 169 -16.52 7.47 20.41
CA GLN A 169 -17.46 7.32 19.29
C GLN A 169 -17.05 8.20 18.10
N GLU A 170 -16.71 9.47 18.34
CA GLU A 170 -16.22 10.37 17.29
C GLU A 170 -14.89 9.88 16.70
N ARG A 171 -13.96 9.38 17.53
CA ARG A 171 -12.71 8.78 17.05
C ARG A 171 -13.01 7.59 16.14
N ARG A 172 -13.86 6.65 16.56
CA ARG A 172 -14.25 5.49 15.73
C ARG A 172 -14.88 5.93 14.42
N ARG A 173 -15.79 6.91 14.43
CA ARG A 173 -16.41 7.43 13.21
C ARG A 173 -15.36 8.01 12.24
N LEU A 174 -14.42 8.81 12.75
CA LEU A 174 -13.37 9.41 11.94
C LEU A 174 -12.36 8.37 11.42
N ASP A 175 -12.06 7.34 12.21
CA ASP A 175 -11.20 6.22 11.80
C ASP A 175 -11.86 5.44 10.66
N GLU A 176 -13.14 5.08 10.80
CA GLU A 176 -13.93 4.40 9.76
C GLU A 176 -14.04 5.25 8.48
N GLU A 177 -14.31 6.55 8.61
CA GLU A 177 -14.38 7.47 7.47
C GLU A 177 -13.01 7.58 6.75
N SER A 178 -11.93 7.63 7.54
CA SER A 178 -10.57 7.70 7.00
C SER A 178 -10.16 6.41 6.31
N GLU A 179 -10.51 5.26 6.88
CA GLU A 179 -10.27 3.95 6.27
C GLU A 179 -11.04 3.82 4.95
N GLN A 180 -12.33 4.17 4.92
CA GLN A 180 -13.12 4.19 3.68
C GLN A 180 -12.56 5.14 2.62
N ARG A 181 -11.98 6.28 3.03
CA ARG A 181 -11.31 7.19 2.10
C ARG A 181 -10.02 6.59 1.56
N ARG A 182 -9.22 5.94 2.41
CA ARG A 182 -8.00 5.25 1.97
C ARG A 182 -8.31 4.13 0.99
N THR A 183 -9.28 3.27 1.29
CA THR A 183 -9.68 2.18 0.39
C THR A 183 -10.16 2.70 -0.95
N LYS A 184 -11.00 3.74 -0.98
CA LYS A 184 -11.44 4.37 -2.24
C LYS A 184 -10.27 4.93 -3.06
N ILE A 185 -9.35 5.62 -2.40
CA ILE A 185 -8.16 6.17 -3.07
C ILE A 185 -7.27 5.04 -3.61
N GLU A 186 -7.11 3.95 -2.86
CA GLU A 186 -6.35 2.77 -3.29
C GLU A 186 -7.02 2.09 -4.49
N GLU A 187 -8.33 1.91 -4.47
CA GLU A 187 -9.13 1.36 -5.60
C GLU A 187 -9.02 2.25 -6.85
N ASP A 188 -9.23 3.56 -6.70
CA ASP A 188 -9.13 4.53 -7.81
C ASP A 188 -7.71 4.56 -8.38
N PHE A 189 -6.70 4.51 -7.51
CA PHE A 189 -5.30 4.46 -7.92
C PHE A 189 -4.98 3.16 -8.67
N GLU A 190 -5.45 2.01 -8.19
CA GLU A 190 -5.25 0.73 -8.86
C GLU A 190 -5.91 0.72 -10.24
N ILE A 191 -7.14 1.22 -10.36
CA ILE A 191 -7.86 1.36 -11.64
C ILE A 191 -7.10 2.29 -12.59
N ALA A 192 -6.65 3.46 -12.12
CA ALA A 192 -5.89 4.41 -12.93
C ALA A 192 -4.56 3.82 -13.39
N MET A 193 -3.85 3.12 -12.51
CA MET A 193 -2.58 2.47 -12.83
C MET A 193 -2.76 1.28 -13.79
N ALA A 194 -3.81 0.48 -13.63
CA ALA A 194 -4.14 -0.59 -14.56
C ALA A 194 -4.48 -0.02 -15.95
N THR A 195 -5.25 1.06 -16.02
CA THR A 195 -5.59 1.75 -17.26
C THR A 195 -4.32 2.27 -17.95
N ARG A 196 -3.47 3.00 -17.22
CA ARG A 196 -2.20 3.53 -17.75
C ARG A 196 -1.25 2.41 -18.19
N ARG A 197 -1.19 1.29 -17.46
CA ARG A 197 -0.39 0.11 -17.84
C ARG A 197 -0.93 -0.50 -19.15
N ASN A 198 -2.25 -0.64 -19.29
CA ASN A 198 -2.87 -1.17 -20.49
C ASN A 198 -2.65 -0.26 -21.70
N GLU A 199 -2.79 1.05 -21.54
CA GLU A 199 -2.48 2.04 -22.57
C GLU A 199 -1.00 1.98 -23.00
N ALA A 200 -0.08 1.92 -22.03
CA ALA A 200 1.34 1.78 -22.32
C ALA A 200 1.68 0.47 -23.05
N MET A 201 1.06 -0.65 -22.64
CA MET A 201 1.23 -1.94 -23.34
C MET A 201 0.67 -1.89 -24.76
N ARG A 202 -0.47 -1.23 -24.98
CA ARG A 202 -1.03 -1.03 -26.33
C ARG A 202 -0.11 -0.19 -27.21
N ALA A 203 0.38 0.94 -26.68
CA ALA A 203 1.30 1.81 -27.41
C ALA A 203 2.60 1.08 -27.78
N LEU A 204 3.15 0.27 -26.87
CA LEU A 204 4.32 -0.57 -27.15
C LEU A 204 4.01 -1.60 -28.25
N ALA A 205 2.88 -2.29 -28.16
CA ALA A 205 2.47 -3.27 -29.17
C ALA A 205 2.23 -2.63 -30.54
N GLU A 206 1.64 -1.44 -30.60
CA GLU A 206 1.48 -0.65 -31.82
C GLU A 206 2.84 -0.23 -32.40
N GLN A 207 3.77 0.22 -31.56
CA GLN A 207 5.12 0.58 -31.97
C GLN A 207 5.90 -0.64 -32.51
N GLU A 208 5.80 -1.80 -31.83
CA GLU A 208 6.40 -3.05 -32.29
C GLU A 208 5.80 -3.52 -33.61
N ALA A 209 4.47 -3.47 -33.75
CA ALA A 209 3.78 -3.83 -34.98
C ALA A 209 4.16 -2.89 -36.14
N ALA A 210 4.21 -1.58 -35.90
CA ALA A 210 4.64 -0.59 -36.89
C ALA A 210 6.10 -0.82 -37.31
N SER A 211 7.00 -1.02 -36.33
CA SER A 211 8.42 -1.30 -36.58
C SER A 211 8.60 -2.58 -37.39
N LYS A 212 7.85 -3.64 -37.06
CA LYS A 212 7.86 -4.90 -37.81
C LYS A 212 7.32 -4.73 -39.23
N ALA A 213 6.21 -4.02 -39.40
CA ALA A 213 5.64 -3.74 -40.72
C ALA A 213 6.61 -2.92 -41.60
N GLU A 214 7.31 -1.94 -41.04
CA GLU A 214 8.33 -1.20 -41.77
C GLU A 214 9.55 -2.06 -42.12
N ALA A 215 10.01 -2.91 -41.20
CA ALA A 215 11.11 -3.85 -41.46
C ALA A 215 10.73 -4.82 -42.59
N GLU A 216 9.53 -5.39 -42.56
CA GLU A 216 8.98 -6.25 -43.62
C GLU A 216 8.87 -5.49 -44.95
N ARG A 217 8.44 -4.22 -44.94
CA ARG A 217 8.39 -3.39 -46.14
C ARG A 217 9.79 -3.16 -46.72
N ARG A 218 10.77 -2.74 -45.91
CA ARG A 218 12.16 -2.54 -46.36
C ARG A 218 12.79 -3.81 -46.91
N VAL A 219 12.54 -4.97 -46.27
CA VAL A 219 13.01 -6.27 -46.76
C VAL A 219 12.35 -6.59 -48.11
N ARG A 220 11.05 -6.33 -48.26
CA ARG A 220 10.33 -6.55 -49.52
C ARG A 220 10.88 -5.65 -50.63
N GLU A 221 10.96 -4.35 -50.41
CA GLU A 221 11.51 -3.36 -51.35
C GLU A 221 12.95 -3.74 -51.76
N ALA A 222 13.83 -4.04 -50.80
CA ALA A 222 15.19 -4.49 -51.10
C ALA A 222 15.23 -5.82 -51.87
N SER A 223 14.29 -6.75 -51.59
CA SER A 223 14.21 -8.02 -52.31
C SER A 223 13.71 -7.85 -53.76
N GLU A 224 12.79 -6.91 -53.98
CA GLU A 224 12.26 -6.53 -55.29
C GLU A 224 13.34 -5.79 -56.10
N GLU A 225 14.04 -4.83 -55.51
CA GLU A 225 15.20 -4.17 -56.13
C GLU A 225 16.30 -5.17 -56.47
N ALA A 226 16.66 -6.06 -55.53
CA ALA A 226 17.64 -7.10 -55.81
C ALA A 226 17.17 -8.08 -56.90
N ALA A 227 15.87 -8.34 -57.01
CA ALA A 227 15.30 -9.14 -58.10
C ALA A 227 15.37 -8.39 -59.44
N SER A 228 15.08 -7.08 -59.45
CA SER A 228 15.20 -6.22 -60.63
C SER A 228 16.64 -6.13 -61.11
N ILE A 229 17.60 -5.87 -60.21
CA ILE A 229 19.03 -5.84 -60.55
C ILE A 229 19.48 -7.20 -61.07
N ARG A 230 19.07 -8.31 -60.45
CA ARG A 230 19.39 -9.65 -60.96
C ARG A 230 18.79 -9.90 -62.35
N ALA A 231 17.59 -9.41 -62.62
CA ALA A 231 16.96 -9.53 -63.93
C ALA A 231 17.70 -8.67 -64.97
N GLU A 232 18.03 -7.42 -64.66
CA GLU A 232 18.83 -6.54 -65.53
C GLU A 232 20.21 -7.12 -65.82
N VAL A 233 20.93 -7.59 -64.79
CA VAL A 233 22.23 -8.26 -64.97
C VAL A 233 22.08 -9.51 -65.81
N LYS A 234 21.00 -10.28 -65.65
CA LYS A 234 20.73 -11.46 -66.48
C LYS A 234 20.49 -11.05 -67.94
N ASP A 235 19.68 -10.04 -68.20
CA ASP A 235 19.40 -9.52 -69.54
C ASP A 235 20.67 -8.96 -70.19
N GLU A 236 21.51 -8.24 -69.44
CA GLU A 236 22.82 -7.77 -69.89
C GLU A 236 23.77 -8.93 -70.17
N GLN A 237 23.79 -9.96 -69.33
CA GLN A 237 24.59 -11.17 -69.56
C GLN A 237 24.11 -11.91 -70.81
N GLU A 238 22.80 -12.01 -71.06
CA GLU A 238 22.24 -12.62 -72.26
C GLU A 238 22.60 -11.81 -73.51
N LYS A 239 22.49 -10.47 -73.47
CA LYS A 239 22.93 -9.58 -74.55
C LYS A 239 24.43 -9.69 -74.81
N ALA A 240 25.25 -9.67 -73.76
CA ALA A 240 26.69 -9.79 -73.87
C ALA A 240 27.09 -11.16 -74.44
N LYS A 241 26.44 -12.25 -74.01
CA LYS A 241 26.64 -13.58 -74.59
C LYS A 241 26.22 -13.62 -76.06
N ALA A 242 25.06 -13.08 -76.41
CA ALA A 242 24.61 -13.00 -77.79
C ALA A 242 25.56 -12.20 -78.68
N ASP A 243 26.12 -11.09 -78.17
CA ASP A 243 27.12 -10.30 -78.88
C ASP A 243 28.47 -11.03 -79.03
N ILE A 244 28.90 -11.76 -78.00
CA ILE A 244 30.09 -12.62 -78.07
C ILE A 244 29.86 -13.73 -79.11
N GLU A 245 28.72 -14.41 -79.09
CA GLU A 245 28.36 -15.44 -80.06
C GLU A 245 28.27 -14.88 -81.48
N ARG A 246 27.73 -13.67 -81.65
CA ARG A 246 27.68 -12.97 -82.94
C ARG A 246 29.09 -12.67 -83.46
N ARG A 247 29.96 -12.08 -82.64
CA ARG A 247 31.37 -11.83 -83.00
C ARG A 247 32.13 -13.11 -83.29
N HIS A 248 31.87 -14.17 -82.52
CA HIS A 248 32.46 -15.48 -82.76
C HIS A 248 31.98 -16.05 -84.10
N ARG A 249 30.69 -15.95 -84.42
CA ARG A 249 30.13 -16.38 -85.70
C ARG A 249 30.70 -15.58 -86.87
N GLU A 250 30.73 -14.25 -86.78
CA GLU A 250 31.36 -13.37 -87.76
C GLU A 250 32.84 -13.73 -87.97
N SER A 251 33.59 -13.98 -86.89
CA SER A 251 35.00 -14.39 -86.94
C SER A 251 35.19 -15.76 -87.59
N VAL A 252 34.33 -16.74 -87.28
CA VAL A 252 34.36 -18.07 -87.91
C VAL A 252 33.96 -18.00 -89.37
N GLU A 253 32.98 -17.18 -89.73
CA GLU A 253 32.57 -16.94 -91.12
C GLU A 253 33.69 -16.27 -91.92
N ASP A 254 34.37 -15.26 -91.36
CA ASP A 254 35.53 -14.63 -91.99
C ASP A 254 36.70 -15.59 -92.13
N ALA A 255 36.98 -16.42 -91.12
CA ALA A 255 38.00 -17.46 -91.19
C ALA A 255 37.67 -18.51 -92.27
N ASN A 256 36.40 -18.93 -92.37
CA ASN A 256 35.93 -19.84 -93.42
C ASN A 256 36.00 -19.19 -94.79
N ARG A 257 35.70 -17.89 -94.92
CA ARG A 257 35.81 -17.15 -96.17
C ARG A 257 37.27 -17.03 -96.62
N ARG A 258 38.21 -16.75 -95.70
CA ARG A 258 39.65 -16.76 -95.96
C ARG A 258 40.13 -18.15 -96.38
N LYS A 259 39.69 -19.19 -95.68
CA LYS A 259 39.99 -20.59 -96.04
C LYS A 259 39.47 -20.93 -97.43
N GLN A 260 38.23 -20.55 -97.75
CA GLN A 260 37.63 -20.82 -99.05
C GLN A 260 38.33 -20.05 -100.18
N ASN A 261 38.70 -18.79 -99.95
CA ASN A 261 39.49 -18.01 -100.91
C ASN A 261 40.87 -18.63 -101.12
N SER A 262 41.54 -19.08 -100.06
CA SER A 262 42.84 -19.77 -100.16
C SER A 262 42.72 -21.12 -100.89
N ILE A 263 41.66 -21.89 -100.67
CA ILE A 263 41.39 -23.14 -101.40
C ILE A 263 41.12 -22.84 -102.87
N SER A 264 40.31 -21.83 -103.18
CA SER A 264 40.04 -21.41 -104.56
C SER A 264 41.31 -20.96 -105.28
N GLU A 265 42.18 -20.19 -104.61
CA GLU A 265 43.45 -19.74 -105.17
C GLU A 265 44.44 -20.91 -105.36
N ALA A 266 44.49 -21.85 -104.40
CA ALA A 266 45.29 -23.06 -104.54
C ALA A 266 44.80 -23.93 -105.70
N ASN A 267 43.49 -24.10 -105.86
CA ASN A 267 42.89 -24.83 -106.98
C ASN A 267 43.13 -24.12 -108.32
N ALA A 268 43.10 -22.79 -108.36
CA ALA A 268 43.44 -22.02 -109.56
C ALA A 268 44.90 -22.24 -109.98
N ARG A 269 45.86 -22.25 -109.04
CA ARG A 269 47.26 -22.56 -109.32
C ARG A 269 47.46 -24.00 -109.80
N VAL A 270 46.73 -24.97 -109.24
CA VAL A 270 46.76 -26.37 -109.69
C VAL A 270 46.18 -26.52 -111.10
N ALA A 271 45.09 -25.81 -111.41
CA ALA A 271 44.51 -25.79 -112.74
C ALA A 271 45.47 -25.19 -113.77
N GLU A 272 46.08 -24.04 -113.44
CA GLU A 272 47.06 -23.36 -114.30
C GLU A 272 48.31 -24.25 -114.55
N ALA A 273 48.82 -24.91 -113.52
CA ALA A 273 49.92 -25.87 -113.66
C ALA A 273 49.53 -27.10 -114.51
N SER A 274 48.31 -27.58 -114.39
CA SER A 274 47.79 -28.71 -115.18
C SER A 274 47.59 -28.34 -116.65
N ASP A 275 47.09 -27.13 -116.92
CA ASP A 275 46.93 -26.59 -118.26
C ASP A 275 48.28 -26.38 -118.95
N GLU A 276 49.30 -25.94 -118.20
CA GLU A 276 50.64 -25.77 -118.74
C GLU A 276 51.38 -27.11 -118.94
N ALA A 277 51.14 -28.11 -118.08
CA ALA A 277 51.61 -29.47 -118.31
C ALA A 277 50.99 -30.08 -119.58
N ASN A 278 49.67 -29.93 -119.76
CA ASN A 278 48.97 -30.39 -120.96
C ASN A 278 49.45 -29.69 -122.24
N ARG A 279 49.81 -28.40 -122.16
CA ARG A 279 50.40 -27.65 -123.28
C ARG A 279 51.75 -28.22 -123.69
N ARG A 280 52.64 -28.47 -122.73
CA ARG A 280 53.97 -29.08 -122.98
C ARG A 280 53.86 -30.48 -123.59
N VAL A 281 52.90 -31.29 -123.13
CA VAL A 281 52.65 -32.63 -123.71
C VAL A 281 52.18 -32.52 -125.17
N ARG A 282 51.26 -31.60 -125.48
CA ARG A 282 50.80 -31.38 -126.87
C ARG A 282 51.94 -30.95 -127.78
N GLU A 283 52.75 -29.98 -127.35
CA GLU A 283 53.90 -29.49 -128.12
C GLU A 283 54.95 -30.59 -128.36
N ALA A 284 55.22 -31.44 -127.36
CA ALA A 284 56.11 -32.59 -127.51
C ALA A 284 55.56 -33.65 -128.47
N THR A 285 54.25 -33.92 -128.41
CA THR A 285 53.58 -34.91 -129.28
C THR A 285 53.59 -34.44 -130.74
N GLU A 286 53.36 -33.15 -130.99
CA GLU A 286 53.47 -32.58 -132.33
C GLU A 286 54.90 -32.63 -132.88
N LYS A 287 55.90 -32.38 -132.03
CA LYS A 287 57.32 -32.45 -132.42
C LYS A 287 57.75 -33.88 -132.76
N ALA A 288 57.28 -34.87 -132.00
CA ALA A 288 57.50 -36.28 -132.29
C ALA A 288 56.85 -36.72 -133.61
N LYS A 289 55.62 -36.26 -133.88
CA LYS A 289 54.92 -36.55 -135.14
C LYS A 289 55.67 -36.03 -136.36
N ARG A 290 56.20 -34.79 -136.29
CA ARG A 290 57.03 -34.21 -137.36
C ARG A 290 58.31 -35.01 -137.63
N MET A 291 58.95 -35.57 -136.60
CA MET A 291 60.15 -36.40 -136.76
C MET A 291 59.85 -37.74 -137.46
N VAL A 292 58.72 -38.37 -137.13
CA VAL A 292 58.30 -39.64 -137.75
C VAL A 292 57.93 -39.44 -139.22
N ASP A 293 57.26 -38.34 -139.56
CA ASP A 293 56.90 -38.03 -140.94
C ASP A 293 58.15 -37.79 -141.82
N ASP A 294 59.15 -37.06 -141.27
CA ASP A 294 60.42 -36.77 -141.98
C ASP A 294 61.29 -38.02 -142.16
N ALA A 295 61.28 -38.95 -141.19
CA ALA A 295 61.94 -40.25 -141.30
C ALA A 295 61.26 -41.16 -142.35
N THR A 296 59.93 -41.12 -142.43
CA THR A 296 59.15 -41.93 -143.39
C THR A 296 59.35 -41.44 -144.83
N ALA A 297 59.51 -40.13 -145.04
CA ALA A 297 59.83 -39.54 -146.33
C ALA A 297 61.23 -39.99 -146.84
N ARG A 298 62.24 -40.03 -145.95
CA ARG A 298 63.61 -40.48 -146.30
C ARG A 298 63.68 -41.97 -146.65
N VAL A 299 62.86 -42.81 -146.02
CA VAL A 299 62.75 -44.24 -146.37
C VAL A 299 62.09 -44.46 -147.75
N GLN A 300 61.14 -43.60 -148.14
CA GLN A 300 60.49 -43.64 -149.45
C GLN A 300 61.43 -43.22 -150.60
N GLU A 301 62.28 -42.21 -150.39
CA GLU A 301 63.30 -41.80 -151.36
C GLU A 301 64.34 -42.91 -151.62
N LEU A 302 64.84 -43.56 -150.56
CA LEU A 302 65.80 -44.65 -150.69
C LEU A 302 65.21 -45.88 -151.42
N ARG A 303 63.90 -46.12 -151.33
CA ARG A 303 63.21 -47.17 -152.10
C ARG A 303 63.09 -46.85 -153.59
N LYS A 304 62.92 -45.57 -153.98
CA LYS A 304 62.90 -45.15 -155.40
C LYS A 304 64.27 -45.26 -156.08
N LEU A 305 65.34 -44.90 -155.36
CA LEU A 305 66.72 -45.06 -155.87
C LEU A 305 67.09 -46.54 -156.08
N ARG A 306 66.61 -47.43 -155.20
CA ARG A 306 66.82 -48.88 -155.32
C ARG A 306 66.07 -49.49 -156.52
N SER A 307 64.86 -49.04 -156.86
CA SER A 307 64.15 -49.57 -158.04
C SER A 307 64.80 -49.15 -159.35
N GLN A 308 65.33 -47.91 -159.43
CA GLN A 308 66.03 -47.44 -160.63
C GLN A 308 67.35 -48.19 -160.92
N ILE A 309 68.07 -48.63 -159.88
CA ILE A 309 69.30 -49.43 -160.04
C ILE A 309 68.95 -50.89 -160.39
N ALA A 310 67.84 -51.43 -159.87
CA ALA A 310 67.38 -52.78 -160.20
C ALA A 310 66.96 -52.94 -161.67
N ASP A 311 66.31 -51.93 -162.25
CA ASP A 311 65.86 -51.96 -163.65
C ASP A 311 67.02 -51.82 -164.66
N GLN A 312 68.11 -51.12 -164.29
CA GLN A 312 69.30 -50.95 -165.14
C GLN A 312 70.18 -52.21 -165.24
N VAL A 313 70.12 -53.11 -164.25
CA VAL A 313 70.86 -54.39 -164.26
C VAL A 313 70.11 -55.49 -165.02
N HIS A 314 68.78 -55.40 -165.12
CA HIS A 314 67.97 -56.37 -165.88
C HIS A 314 68.08 -56.17 -167.40
N ALA A 315 68.18 -54.92 -167.88
CA ALA A 315 68.15 -54.61 -169.31
C ALA A 315 69.41 -55.04 -170.11
N ALA A 316 70.59 -55.10 -169.49
CA ALA A 316 71.82 -55.48 -170.21
C ALA A 316 72.18 -56.97 -170.08
N ARG A 317 71.68 -57.68 -169.05
CA ARG A 317 71.76 -59.16 -168.98
C ARG A 317 70.98 -59.83 -170.14
N THR A 318 69.99 -59.16 -170.71
CA THR A 318 69.20 -59.63 -171.87
C THR A 318 69.89 -59.51 -173.24
N MET A 319 71.03 -58.80 -173.38
CA MET A 319 71.75 -58.70 -174.67
C MET A 319 72.97 -59.65 -174.79
N LEU A 320 73.31 -60.40 -173.73
CA LEU A 320 74.31 -61.48 -173.76
C LEU A 320 73.69 -62.88 -173.63
N ALA A 321 72.36 -62.98 -173.72
CA ALA A 321 71.62 -64.25 -173.57
C ALA A 321 71.16 -64.86 -174.91
N GLU A 322 71.47 -64.26 -176.07
CA GLU A 322 71.06 -64.77 -177.39
C GLU A 322 72.22 -65.31 -178.26
N ALA A 323 73.42 -65.45 -177.69
CA ALA A 323 74.48 -66.26 -178.27
C ALA A 323 75.20 -67.05 -177.18
N THR A 324 74.82 -68.33 -177.10
CA THR A 324 75.64 -69.48 -176.70
C THR A 324 76.16 -69.51 -175.26
N SER A 325 76.00 -70.57 -174.47
CA SER A 325 75.51 -71.93 -174.69
C SER A 325 75.94 -72.68 -173.43
N VAL A 326 75.06 -73.53 -172.90
CA VAL A 326 75.39 -74.96 -172.64
C VAL A 326 76.34 -75.28 -171.46
N LEU A 327 75.85 -76.19 -170.61
CA LEU A 327 76.51 -77.03 -169.57
C LEU A 327 76.62 -76.37 -168.17
N GLU A 328 75.83 -76.86 -167.20
CA GLU A 328 76.21 -77.88 -166.16
C GLU A 328 77.11 -77.24 -165.07
N ASP A 329 76.99 -77.47 -163.76
CA ASP A 329 76.14 -78.27 -162.88
C ASP A 329 76.44 -77.84 -161.41
N GLU A 330 75.54 -78.18 -160.49
CA GLU A 330 75.75 -78.55 -159.06
C GLU A 330 76.20 -77.59 -157.90
N ASN A 331 75.39 -77.66 -156.82
CA ASN A 331 75.65 -77.69 -155.34
C ASN A 331 76.38 -76.52 -154.64
N GLY A 332 76.10 -76.09 -153.40
CA GLY A 332 75.25 -76.49 -152.27
C GLY A 332 75.71 -75.74 -150.99
N ASP A 333 74.82 -75.58 -149.99
CA ASP A 333 75.00 -75.42 -148.52
C ASP A 333 75.93 -74.32 -147.93
N ASP A 334 76.03 -74.05 -146.63
CA ASP A 334 75.12 -73.72 -145.53
C ASP A 334 76.01 -73.12 -144.40
N GLU A 335 75.41 -72.37 -143.48
CA GLU A 335 75.82 -72.04 -142.10
C GLU A 335 77.20 -71.42 -141.71
N GLY A 336 77.10 -70.34 -140.91
CA GLY A 336 77.88 -70.18 -139.68
C GLY A 336 79.02 -69.15 -139.68
N ASP A 337 78.93 -68.19 -138.74
CA ASP A 337 80.00 -67.79 -137.80
C ASP A 337 80.31 -66.28 -137.63
N GLU A 338 80.78 -66.03 -136.42
CA GLU A 338 81.07 -64.87 -135.58
C GLU A 338 81.93 -63.71 -136.14
N SER A 339 81.77 -62.51 -135.54
CA SER A 339 82.79 -61.87 -134.68
C SER A 339 82.72 -60.33 -134.60
N ALA A 340 82.69 -59.84 -133.36
CA ALA A 340 83.56 -58.82 -132.72
C ALA A 340 83.86 -57.48 -133.45
N VAL A 341 83.78 -56.28 -132.83
CA VAL A 341 84.65 -55.70 -131.77
C VAL A 341 83.99 -54.37 -131.29
N ALA A 342 83.58 -54.22 -130.03
CA ALA A 342 84.12 -53.43 -128.89
C ALA A 342 84.20 -51.85 -128.92
N TRP A 343 83.27 -51.20 -128.17
CA TRP A 343 83.32 -50.10 -127.14
C TRP A 343 84.05 -48.72 -127.34
N PRO A 344 83.78 -47.64 -126.51
CA PRO A 344 82.82 -47.45 -125.40
C PRO A 344 81.97 -46.12 -125.30
N GLU A 345 81.07 -46.11 -124.29
CA GLU A 345 80.67 -45.00 -123.35
C GLU A 345 79.53 -43.96 -123.65
N ASN A 346 78.41 -44.15 -122.90
CA ASN A 346 77.80 -43.25 -121.88
C ASN A 346 76.32 -42.77 -122.06
N GLU A 347 75.62 -42.83 -120.92
CA GLU A 347 74.35 -42.20 -120.45
C GLU A 347 72.98 -42.63 -121.00
N SER A 348 72.18 -43.28 -120.13
CA SER A 348 70.72 -43.12 -120.09
C SER A 348 70.08 -43.50 -118.74
N ALA A 349 69.04 -42.72 -118.37
CA ALA A 349 67.72 -43.07 -117.78
C ALA A 349 67.66 -43.80 -116.41
N THR A 350 67.08 -43.21 -115.33
CA THR A 350 65.64 -43.19 -114.91
C THR A 350 65.00 -44.58 -114.84
N GLU A 351 64.37 -45.04 -113.75
CA GLU A 351 63.14 -44.53 -113.13
C GLU A 351 62.81 -45.26 -111.79
N GLU A 352 62.11 -44.55 -110.88
CA GLU A 352 61.19 -44.97 -109.80
C GLU A 352 61.34 -46.30 -109.01
N THR A 353 61.36 -46.22 -107.67
CA THR A 353 60.18 -46.42 -106.78
C THR A 353 60.52 -46.48 -105.27
N ARG A 354 59.74 -45.72 -104.49
CA ARG A 354 59.13 -46.02 -103.16
C ARG A 354 60.01 -46.37 -101.94
N SER A 355 59.84 -45.58 -100.87
CA SER A 355 59.34 -45.99 -99.52
C SER A 355 60.14 -45.49 -98.31
N GLU A 356 59.41 -44.73 -97.48
CA GLU A 356 59.37 -44.74 -96.01
C GLU A 356 60.48 -44.15 -95.09
N ARG A 357 59.95 -43.27 -94.22
CA ARG A 357 60.16 -43.12 -92.76
C ARG A 357 61.42 -42.45 -92.19
N ALA A 358 61.11 -41.30 -91.56
CA ALA A 358 61.26 -40.99 -90.14
C ALA A 358 62.55 -40.36 -89.60
N LYS A 359 62.28 -39.23 -88.92
CA LYS A 359 62.75 -38.76 -87.61
C LYS A 359 63.88 -37.72 -87.53
N ALA A 360 63.52 -36.67 -86.78
CA ALA A 360 64.33 -35.87 -85.86
C ALA A 360 65.38 -34.94 -86.51
N ALA A 361 65.76 -33.79 -85.98
CA ALA A 361 65.31 -32.89 -84.91
C ALA A 361 66.26 -31.67 -84.99
N ALA A 362 65.88 -30.56 -84.37
CA ALA A 362 66.71 -29.36 -84.10
C ALA A 362 67.10 -28.52 -85.34
N GLY A 363 67.16 -27.19 -85.28
CA GLY A 363 67.06 -26.24 -84.18
C GLY A 363 67.04 -24.81 -84.78
N THR A 364 66.33 -23.86 -84.16
CA THR A 364 66.90 -22.80 -83.30
C THR A 364 66.89 -21.45 -84.02
N LYS A 365 66.06 -20.51 -83.51
CA LYS A 365 66.26 -19.05 -83.26
C LYS A 365 67.34 -18.29 -84.07
N PRO A 366 67.24 -16.95 -84.30
CA PRO A 366 66.93 -16.00 -83.22
C PRO A 366 66.26 -14.63 -83.57
N THR A 367 65.85 -13.97 -82.47
CA THR A 367 65.90 -12.53 -82.12
C THR A 367 65.18 -11.44 -82.95
N ARG A 368 64.24 -10.80 -82.22
CA ARG A 368 64.21 -9.37 -81.81
C ARG A 368 63.81 -8.35 -82.88
N GLU A 369 62.63 -7.75 -82.69
CA GLU A 369 62.43 -6.40 -82.16
C GLU A 369 61.03 -6.23 -81.56
#